data_AF-A0A4R8UXC9-F1
#
_entry.id   AF-A0A4R8UXC9-F1
#
_cell.length_a   1.000
_cell.length_b   1.000
_cell.length_c   1.000
_cell.angle_alpha   90.00
_cell.angle_beta   90.00
_cell.angle_gamma   90.00
#
_symmetry.space_group_name_H-M   'P 1'
#
loop_
_entity.id
_entity.type
_entity.pdbx_description
1 polymer ?
#
loop_
_entity_poly.entity_id
_entity_poly.type
_entity_poly.pdbx_seq_one_letter_code
_entity_poly.pdbx_strand_id
1 'polypeptide(L)'
;MPTVRRRYQVTETDGVQRALDEAVKQWPTEPRSRLIVRVIQAGGDALAERERSRAGLESRRRAAARVGGSYPRAFGAGYLAGLRDDWPE
;
A
#
# COMPACT_ATOMS: atom_id res chain seq x y z
N MET A 1 -20.03 4.14 34.15
CA MET A 1 -20.25 3.58 32.80
C MET A 1 -18.95 2.97 32.28
N PRO A 2 -18.74 1.64 32.43
CA PRO A 2 -17.65 0.98 31.72
C PRO A 2 -18.03 0.90 30.24
N THR A 3 -17.30 1.61 29.39
CA THR A 3 -17.46 1.50 27.94
C THR A 3 -16.94 0.13 27.50
N VAL A 4 -17.73 -0.64 26.75
CA VAL A 4 -17.36 -1.97 26.19
C VAL A 4 -16.06 -1.91 25.35
N ARG A 5 -15.73 -0.73 24.81
CA ARG A 5 -14.54 -0.52 23.99
C ARG A 5 -13.31 -0.21 24.85
N ARG A 6 -12.18 -0.82 24.48
CA ARG A 6 -10.87 -0.57 25.09
C ARG A 6 -10.50 0.91 24.93
N ARG A 7 -10.01 1.51 26.01
CA ARG A 7 -9.43 2.86 25.98
C ARG A 7 -7.97 2.76 25.53
N TYR A 8 -7.58 3.63 24.61
CA TYR A 8 -6.20 3.80 24.20
C TYR A 8 -5.70 5.13 24.78
N GLN A 9 -4.66 5.06 25.60
CA GLN A 9 -3.98 6.26 26.07
C GLN A 9 -2.94 6.64 25.03
N VAL A 10 -2.93 7.91 24.63
CA VAL A 10 -1.96 8.45 23.68
C VAL A 10 -1.23 9.58 24.38
N THR A 11 0.09 9.45 24.49
CA THR A 11 0.96 10.53 24.98
C THR A 11 1.35 11.40 23.80
N GLU A 12 1.24 12.72 23.98
CA GLU A 12 1.71 13.67 22.98
C GLU A 12 3.24 13.62 22.92
N THR A 13 3.74 13.35 21.72
CA THR A 13 5.16 13.37 21.37
C THR A 13 5.33 14.26 20.15
N ASP A 14 6.56 14.66 19.81
CA ASP A 14 6.80 15.47 18.61
C ASP A 14 6.26 14.82 17.34
N GLY A 15 6.29 13.48 17.26
CA GLY A 15 5.71 12.73 16.15
C GLY A 15 4.18 12.86 16.08
N VAL A 16 3.52 12.79 17.24
CA VAL A 16 2.06 12.98 17.35
C VAL A 16 1.68 14.42 17.04
N GLN A 17 2.44 15.42 17.53
CA GLN A 17 2.20 16.82 17.20
C GLN A 17 2.27 17.08 15.71
N ARG A 18 3.37 16.68 15.04
CA ARG A 18 3.52 16.85 13.60
C ARG A 18 2.38 16.21 12.82
N ALA A 19 1.97 15.00 13.20
CA ALA A 19 0.86 14.33 12.54
C ALA A 19 -0.47 15.09 12.69
N LEU A 20 -0.72 15.67 13.88
CA LEU A 20 -1.91 16.48 14.12
C LEU A 20 -1.86 17.83 13.42
N ASP A 21 -0.69 18.45 13.27
CA ASP A 21 -0.53 19.72 12.56
C ASP A 21 -0.83 19.54 11.06
N GLU A 22 -0.40 18.42 10.45
CA GLU A 22 -0.82 18.06 9.10
C GLU A 22 -2.32 17.76 9.03
N ALA A 23 -2.87 17.09 10.04
CA ALA A 23 -4.30 16.79 10.11
C ALA A 23 -5.16 18.06 10.16
N VAL A 24 -4.73 19.12 10.85
CA VAL A 24 -5.42 20.41 10.89
C VAL A 24 -5.52 21.02 9.48
N LYS A 25 -4.49 20.88 8.64
CA LYS A 25 -4.55 21.40 7.27
C LYS A 25 -5.63 20.71 6.44
N GLN A 26 -5.86 19.43 6.69
CA GLN A 26 -6.86 18.63 5.97
C GLN A 26 -8.26 18.74 6.58
N TRP A 27 -8.36 18.93 7.90
CA TRP A 27 -9.61 19.02 8.66
C TRP A 27 -9.58 20.23 9.63
N PRO A 28 -9.61 21.47 9.12
CA PRO A 28 -9.31 22.67 9.91
C PRO A 28 -10.35 23.00 10.98
N THR A 29 -11.58 22.50 10.85
CA THR A 29 -12.69 22.78 11.78
C THR A 29 -12.88 21.70 12.83
N GLU A 30 -12.11 20.60 12.79
CA GLU A 30 -12.26 19.50 13.74
C GLU A 30 -11.46 19.75 15.03
N PRO A 31 -12.02 19.42 16.21
CA PRO A 31 -11.28 19.51 17.46
C PRO A 31 -10.17 18.45 17.51
N ARG A 32 -9.10 18.73 18.26
CA ARG A 32 -7.89 17.89 18.34
C ARG A 32 -8.17 16.43 18.70
N SER A 33 -9.15 16.17 19.56
CA SER A 33 -9.59 14.81 19.91
C SER A 33 -10.16 14.03 18.72
N ARG A 34 -10.86 14.71 17.81
CA ARG A 34 -11.41 14.12 16.60
C ARG A 34 -10.33 13.90 15.54
N LEU A 35 -9.36 14.82 15.45
CA LEU A 35 -8.18 14.67 14.59
C LEU A 35 -7.37 13.42 14.94
N ILE A 36 -7.20 13.09 16.23
CA ILE A 36 -6.53 11.84 16.63
C ILE A 36 -7.24 10.62 16.02
N VAL A 37 -8.58 10.59 16.07
CA VAL A 37 -9.37 9.51 15.49
C VAL A 37 -9.23 9.46 13.97
N ARG A 38 -9.29 10.62 13.29
CA ARG A 38 -9.12 10.73 11.84
C ARG A 38 -7.76 10.22 11.37
N VAL A 39 -6.69 10.63 12.04
CA VAL A 39 -5.32 10.19 11.71
C VAL A 39 -5.17 8.68 11.88
N ILE A 40 -5.72 8.11 12.95
CA ILE A 40 -5.70 6.65 13.17
C ILE A 40 -6.46 5.91 12.05
N GLN A 41 -7.63 6.40 11.66
CA GLN A 41 -8.43 5.80 10.59
C GLN A 41 -7.72 5.90 9.24
N ALA A 42 -7.23 7.08 8.88
CA ALA A 42 -6.48 7.31 7.65
C ALA A 42 -5.21 6.43 7.58
N GLY A 43 -4.51 6.26 8.70
CA GLY A 43 -3.38 5.35 8.82
C GLY A 43 -3.79 3.88 8.59
N GLY A 44 -4.91 3.45 9.18
CA GLY A 44 -5.48 2.12 8.97
C GLY A 44 -5.85 1.86 7.51
N ASP A 45 -6.50 2.81 6.86
CA ASP A 45 -6.89 2.71 5.45
C ASP A 45 -5.66 2.62 4.54
N ALA A 46 -4.63 3.43 4.81
CA ALA A 46 -3.36 3.39 4.08
C ALA A 46 -2.63 2.04 4.26
N LEU A 47 -2.65 1.45 5.46
CA LEU A 47 -2.08 0.13 5.69
C LEU A 47 -2.86 -0.97 4.96
N ALA A 48 -4.19 -0.92 4.99
CA ALA A 48 -5.03 -1.87 4.27
C ALA A 48 -4.82 -1.79 2.75
N GLU A 49 -4.66 -0.58 2.20
CA GLU A 49 -4.39 -0.38 0.78
C GLU A 49 -3.02 -0.92 0.35
N ARG A 50 -1.99 -0.72 1.18
CA ARG A 50 -0.66 -1.31 0.95
C ARG A 50 -0.72 -2.83 0.92
N GLU A 51 -1.48 -3.44 1.82
CA GLU A 51 -1.64 -4.90 1.86
C GLU A 51 -2.39 -5.42 0.64
N ARG A 52 -3.49 -4.76 0.24
CA ARG A 52 -4.22 -5.09 -1.00
C ARG A 52 -3.32 -5.00 -2.23
N SER A 53 -2.53 -3.94 -2.32
CA SER A 53 -1.57 -3.74 -3.41
C SER A 53 -0.51 -4.84 -3.44
N ARG A 54 0.02 -5.23 -2.27
CA ARG A 54 1.00 -6.32 -2.15
C ARG A 54 0.40 -7.67 -2.55
N ALA A 55 -0.78 -8.00 -2.05
CA ALA A 55 -1.49 -9.22 -2.41
C ALA A 55 -1.81 -9.27 -3.91
N GLY A 56 -2.22 -8.15 -4.50
CA GLY A 56 -2.43 -8.02 -5.94
C GLY A 56 -1.16 -8.25 -6.76
N LEU A 57 -0.03 -7.67 -6.33
CA LEU A 57 1.27 -7.89 -6.97
C LEU A 57 1.72 -9.34 -6.89
N GLU A 58 1.60 -9.98 -5.71
CA GLU A 58 1.96 -11.39 -5.54
C GLU A 58 1.07 -12.31 -6.38
N SER A 59 -0.24 -12.04 -6.44
CA SER A 59 -1.18 -12.79 -7.27
C SER A 59 -0.83 -12.70 -8.75
N ARG A 60 -0.53 -11.49 -9.26
CA ARG A 60 -0.06 -11.27 -10.63
C ARG A 60 1.25 -12.00 -10.90
N ARG A 61 2.20 -11.93 -9.97
CA ARG A 61 3.50 -12.63 -10.09
C ARG A 61 3.33 -14.15 -10.14
N ARG A 62 2.44 -14.72 -9.33
CA ARG A 62 2.10 -16.16 -9.38
C ARG A 62 1.41 -16.53 -10.69
N ALA A 63 0.49 -15.70 -11.19
CA ALA A 63 -0.14 -15.94 -12.49
C ALA A 63 0.88 -15.92 -13.63
N ALA A 64 1.76 -14.92 -13.67
CA ALA A 64 2.84 -14.84 -14.65
C ALA A 64 3.80 -16.05 -14.53
N ALA A 65 4.17 -16.48 -13.33
CA ALA A 65 5.01 -17.66 -13.13
C ALA A 65 4.34 -18.97 -13.58
N ARG A 66 3.02 -19.10 -13.45
CA ARG A 66 2.27 -20.29 -13.92
C ARG A 66 2.23 -20.40 -15.44
N VAL A 67 2.16 -19.27 -16.15
CA VAL A 67 2.07 -19.23 -17.62
C VAL A 67 3.45 -19.07 -18.27
N GLY A 68 4.41 -18.52 -17.53
CA GLY A 68 5.80 -18.36 -17.96
C GLY A 68 6.43 -19.71 -18.26
N GLY A 69 6.85 -19.89 -19.52
CA GLY A 69 7.45 -21.14 -19.96
C GLY A 69 6.45 -22.25 -20.33
N SER A 70 5.14 -22.00 -20.35
CA SER A 70 4.15 -23.00 -20.79
C SER A 70 4.20 -23.34 -22.29
N TYR A 71 4.90 -22.54 -23.09
CA TYR A 71 5.07 -22.76 -24.53
C TYR A 71 6.54 -22.92 -24.94
N PRO A 72 7.27 -23.91 -24.38
CA PRO A 72 8.71 -24.05 -24.61
C PRO A 72 9.06 -24.45 -26.05
N ARG A 73 8.07 -24.91 -26.84
CA ARG A 73 8.23 -25.23 -28.26
C ARG A 73 7.79 -24.10 -29.22
N ALA A 74 7.11 -23.07 -28.73
CA ALA A 74 6.65 -21.97 -29.59
C ALA A 74 7.77 -20.98 -29.93
N PHE A 75 8.82 -20.93 -29.11
CA PHE A 75 9.95 -20.04 -29.28
C PHE A 75 11.22 -20.88 -29.49
N GLY A 76 11.74 -20.86 -30.71
CA GLY A 76 12.94 -21.62 -31.08
C GLY A 76 14.22 -21.04 -30.47
N ALA A 77 15.30 -21.82 -30.55
CA ALA A 77 16.64 -21.35 -30.17
C ALA A 77 17.00 -20.11 -31.02
N GLY A 78 17.34 -19.00 -30.37
CA GLY A 78 17.67 -17.73 -31.02
C GLY A 78 16.54 -16.71 -31.13
N TYR A 79 15.29 -17.06 -30.82
CA TYR A 79 14.14 -16.14 -30.87
C TYR A 79 14.37 -14.85 -30.06
N LEU A 80 14.91 -14.96 -28.85
CA LEU A 80 15.20 -13.81 -27.99
C LEU A 80 16.34 -12.93 -28.50
N ALA A 81 17.28 -13.47 -29.29
CA ALA A 81 18.36 -12.68 -29.88
C ALA A 81 17.80 -11.83 -31.03
N GLY A 82 17.04 -12.44 -31.94
CA GLY A 82 16.38 -11.71 -33.03
C GLY A 82 15.43 -10.62 -32.54
N LEU A 83 14.65 -10.89 -31.50
CA LEU A 83 13.73 -9.90 -30.92
C LEU A 83 14.46 -8.68 -30.32
N ARG A 84 15.69 -8.85 -29.82
CA ARG A 84 16.48 -7.76 -29.25
C ARG A 84 17.12 -6.89 -30.32
N ASP A 85 17.50 -7.47 -31.45
CA ASP A 85 18.05 -6.73 -32.59
C ASP A 85 16.99 -5.79 -33.22
N ASP A 86 15.69 -6.12 -33.08
CA ASP A 86 14.57 -5.30 -33.59
C ASP A 86 14.26 -4.07 -32.71
N TRP A 87 14.84 -3.95 -31.51
CA TRP A 87 14.62 -2.81 -30.63
C TRP A 87 15.85 -1.90 -30.62
N PRO A 88 15.77 -0.67 -31.16
CA PRO A 88 16.85 0.30 -31.01
C PRO A 88 16.98 0.72 -29.54
N GLU A 89 18.22 1.01 -29.12
CA GLU A 89 18.61 1.41 -27.76
C GLU A 89 17.74 2.54 -27.16
#